data_AF-A0A2M7H5N1-F1
#
_entry.id   AF-A0A2M7H5N1-F1
#
_cell.length_a   1.000
_cell.length_b   1.000
_cell.length_c   1.000
_cell.angle_alpha   90.00
_cell.angle_beta   90.00
_cell.angle_gamma   90.00
#
_symmetry.space_group_name_H-M   'P 1'
#
loop_
_entity.id
_entity.type
_entity.pdbx_description
1 polymer ?
#
loop_
_entity_poly.entity_id
_entity_poly.type
_entity_poly.pdbx_seq_one_letter_code
_entity_poly.pdbx_strand_id
1 'polypeptide(L)' 'TAGQYINDFSQQGIRLTVADALIAAVAISYRLVIITKNQKHYPMPEIKLYQF' A
#
# COMPACT_ATOMS: atom_id res chain seq x y z
N THR A 1 0.74 9.79 -3.65
CA THR A 1 1.91 9.22 -4.39
C THR A 1 2.65 8.26 -3.48
N ALA A 2 3.56 7.42 -4.01
CA ALA A 2 4.32 6.47 -3.17
C ALA A 2 5.10 7.18 -2.06
N GLY A 3 5.73 8.31 -2.35
CA GLY A 3 6.46 9.11 -1.35
C GLY A 3 5.57 9.65 -0.24
N GLN A 4 4.34 10.09 -0.56
CA GLN A 4 3.37 10.51 0.46
C GLN A 4 3.01 9.36 1.39
N TYR A 5 2.70 8.17 0.85
CA TYR A 5 2.41 7.01 1.71
C TYR A 5 3.58 6.65 2.62
N ILE A 6 4.82 6.65 2.11
CA ILE A 6 6.00 6.40 2.95
C ILE A 6 6.07 7.40 4.10
N ASN A 7 5.87 8.69 3.82
CA ASN A 7 5.92 9.73 4.84
C ASN A 7 4.78 9.60 5.88
N ASP A 8 3.53 9.45 5.41
CA ASP A 8 2.34 9.42 6.26
C ASP A 8 2.33 8.21 7.20
N PHE A 9 2.75 7.04 6.70
CA PHE A 9 2.86 5.83 7.52
C PHE A 9 4.10 5.86 8.42
N SER A 10 5.21 6.45 7.98
CA SER A 10 6.39 6.66 8.83
C SER A 10 6.06 7.49 10.07
N GLN A 11 5.22 8.52 9.94
CA GLN A 11 4.76 9.33 11.08
C GLN A 11 3.91 8.55 12.08
N GLN A 12 3.36 7.41 11.66
CA GLN A 12 2.57 6.49 12.50
C GLN A 12 3.40 5.30 13.00
N GLY A 13 4.72 5.30 12.79
CA GLY A 13 5.61 4.20 13.17
C GLY A 13 5.53 2.97 12.25
N ILE A 14 4.82 3.07 11.12
CA ILE A 14 4.68 2.00 10.14
C ILE A 14 5.66 2.26 8.99
N ARG A 15 6.67 1.39 8.86
CA ARG A 15 7.64 1.50 7.77
C ARG A 15 7.16 0.73 6.54
N LEU A 16 6.84 1.46 5.47
CA LEU A 16 6.62 0.89 4.15
C LEU A 16 7.93 0.76 3.38
N THR A 17 8.09 -0.31 2.61
CA THR A 17 9.17 -0.39 1.63
C THR A 17 8.85 0.50 0.43
N VAL A 18 9.87 0.92 -0.32
CA VAL A 18 9.66 1.66 -1.57
C VAL A 18 8.84 0.83 -2.57
N ALA A 19 9.10 -0.49 -2.63
CA ALA A 19 8.38 -1.40 -3.51
C ALA A 19 6.89 -1.48 -3.15
N ASP A 20 6.55 -1.72 -1.87
CA ASP A 20 5.15 -1.78 -1.42
C ASP A 20 4.44 -0.45 -1.63
N ALA A 21 5.11 0.68 -1.38
CA ALA A 21 4.53 2.00 -1.60
C ALA A 21 4.26 2.30 -3.07
N LEU A 22 5.12 1.84 -3.99
CA LEU A 22 4.90 1.97 -5.43
C LEU A 22 3.72 1.10 -5.89
N ILE A 23 3.65 -0.15 -5.44
CA ILE A 23 2.54 -1.05 -5.75
C ILE A 23 1.22 -0.46 -5.24
N ALA A 24 1.20 0.01 -3.99
CA ALA A 24 0.05 0.70 -3.38
C ALA A 24 -0.39 1.92 -4.20
N ALA A 25 0.56 2.79 -4.57
CA ALA A 25 0.26 4.00 -5.33
C ALA A 25 -0.33 3.69 -6.72
N VAL A 26 0.19 2.68 -7.42
CA VAL A 26 -0.35 2.24 -8.71
C VAL A 26 -1.75 1.65 -8.52
N ALA A 27 -1.93 0.74 -7.55
CA ALA A 27 -3.22 0.10 -7.33
C ALA A 27 -4.32 1.11 -7.02
N ILE A 28 -4.05 2.10 -6.16
CA ILE A 28 -5.02 3.15 -5.81
C ILE A 28 -5.30 4.05 -7.03
N SER A 29 -4.27 4.48 -7.75
CA SER A 29 -4.42 5.40 -8.90
C SER A 29 -5.28 4.79 -10.03
N TYR A 30 -5.16 3.48 -10.23
CA TYR A 30 -5.87 2.76 -11.30
C TYR A 30 -7.05 1.91 -10.79
N ARG A 31 -7.42 2.04 -9.50
CA ARG A 31 -8.52 1.30 -8.85
C ARG A 31 -8.41 -0.23 -9.02
N LEU A 32 -7.20 -0.75 -8.93
CA LEU A 32 -6.90 -2.18 -9.06
C LEU A 32 -7.08 -2.93 -7.74
N VAL A 33 -7.17 -4.25 -7.84
CA VAL A 33 -7.13 -5.16 -6.69
C VAL A 33 -5.71 -5.72 -6.55
N ILE A 34 -5.14 -5.69 -5.35
CA ILE A 34 -3.86 -6.34 -5.07
C ILE A 34 -4.12 -7.78 -4.62
N ILE A 35 -3.50 -8.73 -5.31
CA ILE A 35 -3.45 -10.14 -4.93
C ILE A 35 -2.07 -10.41 -4.32
N THR A 36 -2.03 -10.71 -3.03
CA THR A 36 -0.77 -10.94 -2.31
C THR A 36 -0.98 -11.83 -1.09
N LYS A 37 0.07 -12.59 -0.72
CA LYS A 37 0.11 -13.30 0.56
C LYS A 37 0.46 -12.38 1.74
N ASN A 38 1.02 -11.20 1.47
CA ASN A 38 1.50 -10.26 2.50
C ASN A 38 0.54 -9.08 2.68
N GLN A 39 -0.74 -9.36 2.94
CA GLN A 39 -1.79 -8.33 3.06
C GLN A 39 -1.42 -7.22 4.07
N LYS A 40 -0.75 -7.57 5.16
CA LYS A 40 -0.27 -6.63 6.19
C LYS A 40 0.69 -5.53 5.69
N HIS A 41 1.30 -5.69 4.50
CA HIS A 41 2.17 -4.67 3.91
C HIS A 41 1.39 -3.53 3.25
N TYR A 42 0.07 -3.68 3.10
CA TYR A 42 -0.81 -2.72 2.43
C TYR A 42 -1.88 -2.21 3.41
N PRO A 43 -1.49 -1.46 4.45
CA PRO A 43 -2.41 -0.96 5.48
C PRO A 43 -3.32 0.20 5.00
N MET A 44 -3.18 0.65 3.76
CA MET A 44 -3.98 1.74 3.20
C MET A 44 -5.45 1.31 3.07
N PRO A 45 -6.40 2.02 3.72
CA PRO A 45 -7.81 1.65 3.68
C PRO A 45 -8.43 1.73 2.28
N GLU A 46 -7.83 2.49 1.37
CA GLU A 46 -8.28 2.63 -0.02
C GLU A 46 -7.90 1.45 -0.92
N ILE A 47 -6.98 0.58 -0.47
CA ILE A 47 -6.54 -0.58 -1.23
C ILE A 47 -7.59 -1.70 -1.14
N LYS A 48 -7.98 -2.22 -2.30
CA LYS A 48 -8.74 -3.47 -2.39
C LYS A 48 -7.77 -4.65 -2.39
N LEU A 49 -7.89 -5.50 -1.37
CA LEU A 49 -7.13 -6.76 -1.27
C LEU A 49 -8.03 -7.93 -1.66
N TYR A 50 -7.52 -8.83 -2.50
CA TYR A 50 -8.17 -10.11 -2.76
C TYR A 50 -7.86 -11.07 -1.61
N GLN A 51 -8.89 -11.59 -0.95
CA GLN A 51 -8.76 -12.59 0.11
C GLN A 51 -9.00 -13.99 -0.46
N PHE A 52 -8.05 -14.88 -0.22
CA PHE A 52 -8.07 -16.30 -0.60
C PHE A 52 -7.35 -17.14 0.45
#